data_AF-A0AAD8B4T3-F1
#
_entry.id   AF-A0AAD8B4T3-F1
#
_cell.length_a   1.000
_cell.length_b   1.000
_cell.length_c   1.000
_cell.angle_alpha   90.00
_cell.angle_beta   90.00
_cell.angle_gamma   90.00
#
_symmetry.space_group_name_H-M   'P 1'
#
loop_
_entity.id
_entity.type
_entity.pdbx_description
1 polymer ?
#
loop_
_entity_poly.entity_id
_entity_poly.type
_entity_poly.pdbx_seq_one_letter_code
_entity_poly.pdbx_strand_id
1 'polypeptide(L)'
;MFGLIQRLASETTTTMYKVYKLKNYFIWLLVISLPFIVFVWLMLQNARASPCPIHQSTTERIGQLCNDPTNQNLSIMYISDFQITPQQTHNASIVKITNNVKETSNSFFTNFTRLKNENLFQVLQDDHLSEANWSNYEHNFRVQNDLHYEFLLTGEDICLKDVPYLLIIIPSVIGEVDRRDLLRKTWLRAAETNSWPRAEIKDKIKHIFLFGSHSKVAREELQNLTKEAILNNDIVMANFEDTYRNLTVKILAGLKWTLKYCAKVTFVLKCDMDTLINVPLMINFLHYVQNNRPSDKFVIGLKHNSDKPSVVRSETRWKVTTTEYPLPFYPRYFYGHTYALSNGSLDVLIAMSNRTPLIAPEDAFITGILSKIAGVFRLHAPCFTVCCRKIFDCEIVWNTNVAITEINNNDRLERLWSNIVMNRCNKSKPISE
;
A
#
# COMPACT_ATOMS: atom_id res chain seq x y z
N MET A 1 -23.13 -6.12 -54.00
CA MET A 1 -23.94 -6.84 -52.99
C MET A 1 -24.18 -5.90 -51.80
N PHE A 2 -24.88 -4.77 -51.88
CA PHE A 2 -26.09 -4.42 -52.64
C PHE A 2 -27.22 -5.45 -52.49
N GLY A 3 -28.29 -5.05 -51.79
CA GLY A 3 -29.66 -5.36 -52.20
C GLY A 3 -30.27 -6.71 -51.84
N LEU A 4 -30.20 -7.18 -50.58
CA LEU A 4 -31.21 -8.13 -50.07
C LEU A 4 -31.41 -8.13 -48.53
N ILE A 5 -31.52 -6.95 -47.90
CA ILE A 5 -32.04 -6.82 -46.53
C ILE A 5 -33.34 -6.03 -46.55
N GLN A 6 -34.47 -6.73 -46.66
CA GLN A 6 -35.72 -6.43 -45.98
C GLN A 6 -36.77 -7.53 -46.22
N ARG A 7 -37.63 -7.76 -45.22
CA ARG A 7 -38.88 -8.56 -45.29
C ARG A 7 -38.73 -10.03 -45.75
N LEU A 8 -38.27 -10.87 -44.82
CA LEU A 8 -39.14 -11.94 -44.31
C LEU A 8 -38.87 -12.10 -42.80
N ALA A 9 -39.93 -12.16 -42.01
CA ALA A 9 -39.87 -12.39 -40.58
C ALA A 9 -41.02 -13.32 -40.19
N SER A 10 -40.70 -14.50 -39.66
CA SER A 10 -41.66 -15.41 -39.03
C SER A 10 -40.96 -16.51 -38.23
N GLU A 11 -41.38 -16.66 -36.98
CA GLU A 11 -41.52 -17.92 -36.23
C GLU A 11 -40.31 -18.64 -35.57
N THR A 12 -40.58 -19.05 -34.32
CA THR A 12 -39.88 -20.04 -33.47
C THR A 12 -38.44 -19.80 -32.98
N THR A 13 -38.34 -19.41 -31.70
CA THR A 13 -37.34 -19.98 -30.76
C THR A 13 -38.03 -20.36 -29.46
N THR A 14 -38.27 -21.65 -29.26
CA THR A 14 -38.98 -22.18 -28.08
C THR A 14 -38.08 -22.17 -26.84
N THR A 15 -38.48 -21.47 -25.78
CA THR A 15 -37.77 -21.52 -24.49
C THR A 15 -38.37 -22.60 -23.60
N MET A 16 -37.57 -23.57 -23.15
CA MET A 16 -38.02 -24.65 -22.28
C MET A 16 -37.32 -24.58 -20.92
N TYR A 17 -38.10 -24.51 -19.84
CA TYR A 17 -37.60 -24.49 -18.46
C TYR A 17 -37.78 -25.86 -17.81
N LYS A 18 -36.78 -26.32 -17.06
CA LYS A 18 -36.90 -27.53 -16.24
C LYS A 18 -36.23 -27.30 -14.88
N VAL A 19 -37.02 -27.47 -13.81
CA VAL A 19 -36.62 -27.19 -12.43
C VAL A 19 -36.35 -28.48 -11.69
N TYR A 20 -35.17 -28.57 -11.06
CA TYR A 20 -34.78 -29.70 -10.23
C TYR A 20 -34.56 -29.24 -8.78
N LYS A 21 -35.09 -29.99 -7.81
CA LYS A 21 -35.01 -29.69 -6.37
C LYS A 21 -34.06 -30.67 -5.68
N LEU A 22 -32.95 -30.17 -5.13
CA LEU A 22 -31.94 -30.98 -4.44
C LEU A 22 -31.71 -30.45 -3.02
N LYS A 23 -32.41 -31.09 -2.06
CA LYS A 23 -32.47 -30.75 -0.62
C LYS A 23 -32.75 -29.27 -0.34
N ASN A 24 -31.71 -28.42 -0.36
CA ASN A 24 -31.77 -27.00 0.03
C ASN A 24 -31.61 -26.01 -1.16
N TYR A 25 -31.45 -26.52 -2.39
CA TYR A 25 -31.24 -25.71 -3.59
C TYR A 25 -32.29 -26.01 -4.68
N PHE A 26 -32.66 -24.97 -5.41
CA PHE A 26 -33.33 -25.08 -6.72
C PHE A 26 -32.29 -24.90 -7.83
N ILE A 27 -32.33 -25.78 -8.82
CA ILE A 27 -31.53 -25.69 -10.04
C ILE A 27 -32.47 -25.31 -11.18
N TRP A 28 -32.15 -24.21 -11.85
CA TRP A 28 -32.81 -23.75 -13.08
C TRP A 28 -31.93 -24.08 -14.27
N LEU A 29 -32.44 -24.88 -15.20
CA LEU A 29 -31.83 -25.10 -16.51
C LEU A 29 -32.53 -24.24 -17.55
N LEU A 30 -31.76 -23.36 -18.19
CA LEU A 30 -32.13 -22.62 -19.39
C LEU A 30 -31.44 -23.27 -20.59
N VAL A 31 -32.20 -23.62 -21.62
CA VAL A 31 -31.69 -24.13 -22.89
C VAL A 31 -32.19 -23.22 -24.00
N ILE A 32 -31.26 -22.63 -24.74
CA ILE A 32 -31.54 -21.79 -25.92
C ILE A 32 -31.01 -22.53 -27.15
N SER A 33 -31.91 -22.86 -28.07
CA SER A 33 -31.57 -23.44 -29.36
C SER A 33 -31.45 -22.35 -30.43
N LEU A 34 -30.21 -21.98 -30.78
CA LEU A 34 -29.91 -21.30 -32.04
C LEU A 34 -29.35 -22.33 -33.04
N PRO A 35 -29.45 -22.13 -34.37
CA PRO A 35 -29.37 -23.23 -35.34
C PRO A 35 -28.08 -24.07 -35.34
N PHE A 36 -26.97 -23.58 -34.78
CA PHE A 36 -25.69 -24.30 -34.73
C PHE A 36 -24.92 -24.22 -33.40
N ILE A 37 -25.49 -23.65 -32.33
CA ILE A 37 -24.82 -23.59 -31.00
C ILE A 37 -25.86 -23.78 -29.88
N VAL A 38 -25.53 -24.62 -28.90
CA VAL A 38 -26.27 -24.79 -27.65
C VAL A 38 -25.46 -24.22 -26.49
N PHE A 39 -26.03 -23.27 -25.76
CA PHE A 39 -25.50 -22.82 -24.46
C PHE A 39 -26.31 -23.42 -23.31
N VAL A 40 -25.61 -23.79 -22.24
CA VAL A 40 -26.19 -24.22 -20.96
C VAL A 40 -25.64 -23.33 -19.87
N TRP A 41 -26.52 -22.75 -19.05
CA TRP A 41 -26.13 -21.90 -17.92
C TRP A 41 -26.72 -22.45 -16.62
N LEU A 42 -25.98 -22.33 -15.53
CA LEU A 42 -26.25 -23.06 -14.27
C LEU A 42 -26.20 -22.09 -13.09
N MET A 43 -27.35 -21.84 -12.48
CA MET A 43 -27.52 -20.92 -11.35
C MET A 43 -27.94 -21.67 -10.09
N LEU A 44 -27.31 -21.34 -8.96
CA LEU A 44 -27.57 -21.91 -7.63
C LEU A 44 -27.92 -20.80 -6.64
N GLN A 45 -29.05 -20.93 -5.94
CA GLN A 45 -29.45 -20.04 -4.85
C GLN A 45 -29.77 -20.86 -3.59
N ASN A 46 -29.29 -20.36 -2.44
CA ASN A 46 -29.30 -21.06 -1.15
C ASN A 46 -30.48 -20.60 -0.28
N ALA A 47 -31.34 -21.52 0.17
CA ALA A 47 -32.64 -21.16 0.75
C ALA A 47 -32.67 -21.14 2.29
N ARG A 48 -32.49 -19.95 2.91
CA ARG A 48 -32.81 -19.70 4.34
C ARG A 48 -33.25 -18.25 4.65
N ALA A 49 -34.56 -17.98 4.62
CA ALA A 49 -35.22 -16.91 5.39
C ALA A 49 -36.76 -17.14 5.40
N SER A 50 -37.42 -17.02 6.55
CA SER A 50 -38.89 -17.16 6.75
C SER A 50 -39.27 -16.64 8.16
N PRO A 51 -40.54 -16.30 8.47
CA PRO A 51 -41.70 -15.97 7.63
C PRO A 51 -42.36 -14.60 7.95
N CYS A 52 -43.47 -14.24 7.27
CA CYS A 52 -44.36 -13.11 7.61
C CYS A 52 -45.55 -13.55 8.50
N PRO A 53 -46.30 -12.62 9.13
CA PRO A 53 -47.62 -12.18 8.63
C PRO A 53 -47.80 -10.63 8.61
N ILE A 54 -48.44 -9.98 7.61
CA ILE A 54 -49.91 -9.74 7.41
C ILE A 54 -50.50 -8.85 8.52
N HIS A 55 -51.03 -7.63 8.28
CA HIS A 55 -52.23 -7.28 7.46
C HIS A 55 -52.29 -5.79 7.01
N GLN A 56 -53.10 -5.49 5.97
CA GLN A 56 -53.92 -4.27 5.66
C GLN A 56 -53.39 -2.84 6.00
N SER A 57 -53.56 -1.79 5.18
CA SER A 57 -53.94 -1.53 3.75
C SER A 57 -53.74 0.00 3.50
N THR A 58 -54.20 0.76 2.49
CA THR A 58 -55.17 0.61 1.37
C THR A 58 -54.92 1.71 0.30
N THR A 59 -55.12 1.43 -1.00
CA THR A 59 -55.37 2.41 -2.12
C THR A 59 -54.28 3.47 -2.45
N GLU A 60 -54.11 4.02 -3.66
CA GLU A 60 -54.91 4.07 -4.92
C GLU A 60 -54.14 3.61 -6.21
N ARG A 61 -54.74 3.83 -7.39
CA ARG A 61 -54.34 3.39 -8.75
C ARG A 61 -53.31 4.35 -9.40
N ILE A 62 -52.29 3.88 -10.12
CA ILE A 62 -52.30 3.42 -11.53
C ILE A 62 -52.92 4.43 -12.52
N GLY A 63 -52.04 5.10 -13.28
CA GLY A 63 -52.27 5.50 -14.67
C GLY A 63 -51.21 4.81 -15.55
N GLN A 64 -51.57 4.38 -16.76
CA GLN A 64 -50.74 3.52 -17.61
C GLN A 64 -50.89 3.93 -19.09
N LEU A 65 -49.94 3.49 -19.95
CA LEU A 65 -49.87 3.70 -21.41
C LEU A 65 -49.33 5.11 -21.79
N CYS A 66 -48.54 5.31 -22.85
CA CYS A 66 -48.10 4.39 -23.93
C CYS A 66 -46.61 4.61 -24.30
N ASN A 67 -46.04 3.69 -25.10
CA ASN A 67 -44.72 3.86 -25.74
C ASN A 67 -44.86 4.52 -27.13
N ASP A 68 -43.92 5.38 -27.51
CA ASP A 68 -43.53 5.63 -28.91
C ASP A 68 -41.98 5.80 -28.99
N PRO A 69 -41.26 5.01 -29.78
CA PRO A 69 -39.79 5.02 -29.83
C PRO A 69 -39.19 5.71 -31.07
N THR A 70 -39.67 6.89 -31.50
CA THR A 70 -39.10 7.59 -32.68
C THR A 70 -38.84 9.11 -32.55
N ASN A 71 -37.69 9.49 -31.97
CA ASN A 71 -36.82 10.50 -32.63
C ASN A 71 -35.39 10.57 -32.07
N GLN A 72 -34.45 10.96 -32.94
CA GLN A 72 -33.09 11.34 -32.56
C GLN A 72 -32.95 12.86 -32.60
N ASN A 73 -32.43 13.47 -31.55
CA ASN A 73 -31.64 14.71 -31.64
C ASN A 73 -30.88 14.92 -30.33
N LEU A 74 -29.56 15.05 -30.40
CA LEU A 74 -28.79 15.65 -29.29
C LEU A 74 -28.99 17.16 -29.32
N SER A 75 -29.19 17.76 -28.15
CA SER A 75 -29.17 19.21 -27.98
C SER A 75 -28.59 19.54 -26.62
N ILE A 76 -27.35 20.06 -26.62
CA ILE A 76 -26.69 20.53 -25.40
C ILE A 76 -27.32 21.88 -25.05
N MET A 77 -28.05 21.94 -23.93
CA MET A 77 -28.66 23.18 -23.45
C MET A 77 -27.90 23.67 -22.21
N TYR A 78 -27.10 24.72 -22.38
CA TYR A 78 -26.52 25.46 -21.26
C TYR A 78 -27.65 26.21 -20.55
N ILE A 79 -27.83 25.97 -19.25
CA ILE A 79 -28.69 26.79 -18.41
C ILE A 79 -27.85 27.94 -17.85
N SER A 80 -27.93 29.09 -18.52
CA SER A 80 -27.51 30.38 -17.97
C SER A 80 -28.73 31.18 -17.51
N ASP A 81 -28.51 32.05 -16.52
CA ASP A 81 -29.40 33.13 -16.08
C ASP A 81 -30.83 32.76 -15.65
N PHE A 82 -31.00 32.57 -14.34
CA PHE A 82 -32.28 32.80 -13.67
C PHE A 82 -32.12 33.89 -12.61
N GLN A 83 -32.48 35.13 -12.95
CA GLN A 83 -32.51 36.25 -12.00
C GLN A 83 -33.75 36.18 -11.12
N ILE A 84 -33.62 36.55 -9.84
CA ILE A 84 -34.75 36.68 -8.91
C ILE A 84 -34.73 38.09 -8.31
N THR A 85 -35.76 38.89 -8.63
CA THR A 85 -36.04 40.17 -8.00
C THR A 85 -36.89 39.98 -6.72
N PRO A 86 -36.69 40.80 -5.67
CA PRO A 86 -37.25 40.51 -4.35
C PRO A 86 -38.65 41.09 -4.10
N GLN A 87 -39.43 40.44 -3.22
CA GLN A 87 -40.54 41.09 -2.51
C GLN A 87 -40.68 40.61 -1.06
N GLN A 88 -41.22 41.50 -0.23
CA GLN A 88 -41.42 41.41 1.23
C GLN A 88 -42.80 40.76 1.53
N THR A 89 -43.20 40.29 2.73
CA THR A 89 -42.66 40.20 4.11
C THR A 89 -43.43 39.05 4.84
N HIS A 90 -43.05 38.45 5.98
CA HIS A 90 -42.99 39.06 7.32
C HIS A 90 -42.31 38.14 8.38
N ASN A 91 -41.68 38.79 9.37
CA ASN A 91 -41.60 38.45 10.80
C ASN A 91 -41.30 37.00 11.25
N ALA A 92 -40.02 36.72 11.52
CA ALA A 92 -39.61 35.86 12.65
C ALA A 92 -38.36 36.45 13.33
N SER A 93 -38.26 36.30 14.65
CA SER A 93 -37.33 37.01 15.55
C SER A 93 -35.85 36.97 15.16
N ILE A 94 -35.19 38.13 15.11
CA ILE A 94 -33.75 38.25 14.87
C ILE A 94 -32.96 37.84 16.13
N VAL A 95 -32.37 36.64 16.11
CA VAL A 95 -31.20 36.34 16.95
C VAL A 95 -29.96 36.77 16.18
N LYS A 96 -29.31 37.87 16.61
CA LYS A 96 -28.01 38.29 16.06
C LYS A 96 -26.90 37.33 16.49
N ILE A 97 -26.77 36.21 15.79
CA ILE A 97 -25.51 35.45 15.79
C ILE A 97 -24.52 36.22 14.91
N THR A 98 -23.72 37.08 15.54
CA THR A 98 -22.53 37.65 14.89
C THR A 98 -21.51 36.53 14.69
N ASN A 99 -21.62 35.84 13.56
CA ASN A 99 -20.63 34.88 13.11
C ASN A 99 -19.32 35.60 12.78
N ASN A 100 -18.51 35.82 13.82
CA ASN A 100 -17.07 35.97 13.70
C ASN A 100 -16.52 34.65 13.15
N VAL A 101 -16.63 34.46 11.84
CA VAL A 101 -15.84 33.47 11.10
C VAL A 101 -14.40 34.00 11.10
N LYS A 102 -13.72 33.83 12.24
CA LYS A 102 -12.28 33.58 12.20
C LYS A 102 -12.08 32.42 11.25
N GLU A 103 -11.03 32.49 10.43
CA GLU A 103 -10.56 31.34 9.67
C GLU A 103 -10.04 30.27 10.63
N THR A 104 -10.94 29.49 11.21
CA THR A 104 -10.61 28.21 11.80
C THR A 104 -10.26 27.27 10.66
N SER A 105 -9.02 27.39 10.18
CA SER A 105 -8.37 26.36 9.38
C SER A 105 -8.54 25.05 10.13
N ASN A 106 -9.48 24.22 9.68
CA ASN A 106 -9.99 23.10 10.47
C ASN A 106 -8.98 21.95 10.37
N SER A 107 -7.90 22.10 11.11
CA SER A 107 -6.66 21.35 11.00
C SER A 107 -6.85 19.97 11.62
N PHE A 108 -7.48 19.05 10.90
CA PHE A 108 -7.69 17.67 11.37
C PHE A 108 -6.37 16.88 11.63
N PHE A 109 -5.20 17.49 11.35
CA PHE A 109 -3.87 17.03 11.74
C PHE A 109 -3.21 17.77 12.93
N THR A 110 -3.85 18.71 13.63
CA THR A 110 -3.29 19.22 14.92
C THR A 110 -3.27 18.16 16.01
N ASN A 111 -3.97 17.04 15.83
CA ASN A 111 -3.86 15.85 16.68
C ASN A 111 -2.59 15.01 16.43
N PHE A 112 -1.47 15.67 16.11
CA PHE A 112 -0.17 15.17 16.55
C PHE A 112 -0.23 14.85 18.05
N THR A 113 -0.92 15.68 18.86
CA THR A 113 -1.16 15.53 20.31
C THR A 113 -1.82 14.23 20.79
N ARG A 114 -2.17 13.27 19.91
CA ARG A 114 -2.45 11.87 20.31
C ARG A 114 -1.18 11.05 20.48
N LEU A 115 -0.15 11.32 19.68
CA LEU A 115 1.23 11.09 20.08
C LEU A 115 1.54 12.20 21.09
N LYS A 116 1.58 11.84 22.39
CA LYS A 116 1.80 12.83 23.47
C LYS A 116 3.04 13.69 23.18
N ASN A 117 3.08 14.88 23.77
CA ASN A 117 4.17 15.88 23.67
C ASN A 117 5.50 15.38 24.28
N GLU A 118 6.03 14.32 23.71
CA GLU A 118 7.24 13.59 24.07
C GLU A 118 8.14 13.61 22.82
N ASN A 119 9.45 13.35 22.98
CA ASN A 119 10.34 13.28 21.83
C ASN A 119 9.99 12.05 20.99
N LEU A 120 9.40 12.24 19.80
CA LEU A 120 8.80 11.16 19.01
C LEU A 120 9.80 10.11 18.50
N PHE A 121 11.11 10.41 18.60
CA PHE A 121 12.19 9.47 18.34
C PHE A 121 13.36 9.65 19.30
N GLN A 122 14.16 8.60 19.51
CA GLN A 122 15.40 8.64 20.28
C GLN A 122 16.56 8.02 19.51
N VAL A 123 17.78 8.55 19.68
CA VAL A 123 18.98 7.95 19.06
C VAL A 123 19.31 6.63 19.75
N LEU A 124 19.40 5.54 18.98
CA LEU A 124 19.83 4.24 19.47
C LEU A 124 21.35 4.19 19.64
N GLN A 125 21.76 3.76 20.83
CA GLN A 125 23.14 3.39 21.16
C GLN A 125 23.29 1.86 21.16
N ASP A 126 24.53 1.36 21.19
CA ASP A 126 24.87 -0.06 21.31
C ASP A 126 25.74 -0.33 22.56
N ASP A 127 25.30 0.09 23.74
CA ASP A 127 25.99 -0.21 25.02
C ASP A 127 26.23 -1.71 25.27
N HIS A 128 25.50 -2.59 24.57
CA HIS A 128 25.73 -4.04 24.58
C HIS A 128 26.89 -4.52 23.68
N LEU A 129 27.45 -3.65 22.84
CA LEU A 129 28.63 -3.88 22.02
C LEU A 129 29.81 -3.05 22.55
N SER A 130 30.69 -3.69 23.33
CA SER A 130 31.97 -3.08 23.72
C SER A 130 32.79 -2.70 22.49
N GLU A 131 33.36 -1.50 22.45
CA GLU A 131 34.09 -0.96 21.31
C GLU A 131 35.18 -1.92 20.79
N ALA A 132 35.99 -2.50 21.67
CA ALA A 132 37.03 -3.47 21.32
C ALA A 132 36.51 -4.74 20.57
N ASN A 133 35.25 -5.13 20.76
CA ASN A 133 34.64 -6.21 19.96
C ASN A 133 34.17 -5.71 18.58
N TRP A 134 33.75 -4.45 18.49
CA TRP A 134 33.29 -3.85 17.24
C TRP A 134 34.45 -3.44 16.32
N SER A 135 35.54 -2.89 16.86
CA SER A 135 36.74 -2.53 16.10
C SER A 135 37.36 -3.74 15.37
N ASN A 136 37.22 -4.94 15.93
CA ASN A 136 37.66 -6.19 15.30
C ASN A 136 36.79 -6.64 14.10
N TYR A 137 35.66 -5.97 13.86
CA TYR A 137 34.81 -6.17 12.67
C TYR A 137 35.02 -5.07 11.61
N GLU A 138 35.71 -3.97 11.95
CA GLU A 138 35.85 -2.83 11.05
C GLU A 138 36.98 -3.00 10.02
N HIS A 139 36.66 -2.59 8.78
CA HIS A 139 37.57 -2.37 7.65
C HIS A 139 38.36 -3.58 7.11
N ASN A 140 37.64 -4.51 6.47
CA ASN A 140 38.21 -5.14 5.28
C ASN A 140 38.30 -4.09 4.15
N PHE A 141 39.51 -3.75 3.72
CA PHE A 141 39.75 -2.77 2.65
C PHE A 141 39.38 -3.29 1.24
N ARG A 142 39.17 -4.60 1.09
CA ARG A 142 38.79 -5.21 -0.19
C ARG A 142 37.29 -5.07 -0.42
N VAL A 143 36.90 -4.83 -1.67
CA VAL A 143 35.51 -5.03 -2.11
C VAL A 143 35.17 -6.50 -1.89
N GLN A 144 34.07 -6.77 -1.18
CA GLN A 144 33.61 -8.13 -0.87
C GLN A 144 32.43 -8.54 -1.75
N ASN A 145 31.61 -7.58 -2.13
CA ASN A 145 30.39 -7.82 -2.89
C ASN A 145 30.46 -7.04 -4.19
N ASP A 146 30.47 -7.76 -5.33
CA ASP A 146 30.24 -7.13 -6.62
C ASP A 146 28.74 -6.87 -6.79
N LEU A 147 28.29 -5.74 -6.22
CA LEU A 147 26.90 -5.30 -6.29
C LEU A 147 26.57 -4.64 -7.65
N HIS A 148 27.17 -5.11 -8.75
CA HIS A 148 26.83 -4.66 -10.10
C HIS A 148 25.56 -5.36 -10.58
N TYR A 149 24.48 -4.58 -10.69
CA TYR A 149 23.20 -5.08 -11.19
C TYR A 149 22.72 -4.26 -12.38
N GLU A 150 22.29 -4.95 -13.43
CA GLU A 150 21.56 -4.36 -14.54
C GLU A 150 20.07 -4.34 -14.21
N PHE A 151 19.39 -3.25 -14.54
CA PHE A 151 17.95 -3.13 -14.35
C PHE A 151 17.23 -3.63 -15.62
N LEU A 152 16.68 -4.83 -15.55
CA LEU A 152 15.96 -5.51 -16.63
C LEU A 152 14.63 -4.82 -16.94
N LEU A 153 13.99 -4.26 -15.91
CA LEU A 153 12.91 -3.29 -16.02
C LEU A 153 13.39 -2.04 -15.27
N THR A 154 13.74 -0.98 -16.00
CA THR A 154 14.40 0.20 -15.42
C THR A 154 13.46 1.09 -14.61
N GLY A 155 12.18 1.18 -14.99
CA GLY A 155 11.20 2.06 -14.33
C GLY A 155 11.62 3.53 -14.30
N GLU A 156 12.48 3.97 -15.21
CA GLU A 156 13.21 5.24 -15.06
C GLU A 156 12.30 6.48 -15.10
N ASP A 157 11.22 6.45 -15.89
CA ASP A 157 10.18 7.47 -15.97
C ASP A 157 9.57 7.90 -14.62
N ILE A 158 9.62 7.03 -13.59
CA ILE A 158 8.96 7.21 -12.29
C ILE A 158 9.37 8.51 -11.59
N CYS A 159 10.65 8.91 -11.72
CA CYS A 159 11.19 10.15 -11.12
C CYS A 159 11.75 11.15 -12.16
N LEU A 160 11.60 10.93 -13.48
CA LEU A 160 12.09 11.86 -14.50
C LEU A 160 11.38 13.23 -14.49
N LYS A 161 10.08 13.24 -14.18
CA LYS A 161 9.21 14.44 -14.27
C LYS A 161 9.12 15.21 -12.95
N ASP A 162 8.77 14.49 -11.88
CA ASP A 162 8.60 15.04 -10.54
C ASP A 162 9.56 14.32 -9.58
N VAL A 163 10.31 15.10 -8.78
CA VAL A 163 11.07 14.56 -7.65
C VAL A 163 10.09 14.34 -6.47
N PRO A 164 9.92 13.11 -5.95
CA PRO A 164 9.12 12.90 -4.76
C PRO A 164 9.82 13.44 -3.50
N TYR A 165 9.02 13.87 -2.53
CA TYR A 165 9.45 13.99 -1.13
C TYR A 165 9.64 12.60 -0.51
N LEU A 166 8.77 11.64 -0.84
CA LEU A 166 8.79 10.27 -0.34
C LEU A 166 8.76 9.25 -1.49
N LEU A 167 9.80 8.41 -1.58
CA LEU A 167 9.80 7.20 -2.41
C LEU A 167 9.53 5.97 -1.54
N ILE A 168 8.52 5.19 -1.87
CA ILE A 168 8.15 3.96 -1.15
C ILE A 168 8.68 2.75 -1.93
N ILE A 169 9.63 2.01 -1.37
CA ILE A 169 10.19 0.79 -1.95
C ILE A 169 9.52 -0.43 -1.31
N ILE A 170 8.85 -1.22 -2.16
CA ILE A 170 8.12 -2.42 -1.76
C ILE A 170 8.81 -3.64 -2.37
N PRO A 171 9.61 -4.42 -1.61
CA PRO A 171 10.16 -5.68 -2.11
C PRO A 171 9.00 -6.64 -2.45
N SER A 172 8.92 -7.06 -3.70
CA SER A 172 7.78 -7.81 -4.22
C SER A 172 8.16 -9.18 -4.80
N VAL A 173 7.17 -10.05 -4.97
CA VAL A 173 7.28 -11.41 -5.52
C VAL A 173 6.36 -11.53 -6.72
N ILE A 174 6.85 -12.05 -7.85
CA ILE A 174 6.20 -11.93 -9.17
C ILE A 174 4.75 -12.43 -9.15
N GLY A 175 4.47 -13.60 -8.56
CA GLY A 175 3.14 -14.20 -8.49
C GLY A 175 2.09 -13.43 -7.67
N GLU A 176 2.47 -12.47 -6.83
CA GLU A 176 1.52 -11.71 -5.98
C GLU A 176 0.87 -10.51 -6.71
N VAL A 177 0.37 -10.74 -7.94
CA VAL A 177 -0.24 -9.72 -8.81
C VAL A 177 -1.45 -9.07 -8.11
N ASP A 178 -2.42 -9.87 -7.67
CA ASP A 178 -3.64 -9.39 -6.99
C ASP A 178 -3.33 -8.57 -5.73
N ARG A 179 -2.21 -8.87 -5.06
CA ARG A 179 -1.77 -8.13 -3.89
C ARG A 179 -1.26 -6.74 -4.26
N ARG A 180 -0.39 -6.62 -5.28
CA ARG A 180 0.06 -5.32 -5.80
C ARG A 180 -1.13 -4.47 -6.25
N ASP A 181 -2.04 -5.08 -6.98
CA ASP A 181 -3.26 -4.44 -7.46
C ASP A 181 -4.17 -3.94 -6.34
N LEU A 182 -4.31 -4.70 -5.25
CA LEU A 182 -5.05 -4.24 -4.08
C LEU A 182 -4.31 -3.13 -3.31
N LEU A 183 -2.97 -3.17 -3.21
CA LEU A 183 -2.18 -2.09 -2.62
C LEU A 183 -2.37 -0.78 -3.41
N ARG A 184 -2.29 -0.83 -4.76
CA ARG A 184 -2.61 0.29 -5.68
C ARG A 184 -4.03 0.83 -5.46
N LYS A 185 -5.03 -0.06 -5.40
CA LYS A 185 -6.47 0.31 -5.23
C LYS A 185 -6.80 0.86 -3.83
N THR A 186 -5.95 0.60 -2.83
CA THR A 186 -6.15 1.04 -1.44
C THR A 186 -5.21 2.19 -1.08
N TRP A 187 -4.18 1.95 -0.26
CA TRP A 187 -3.41 3.00 0.39
C TRP A 187 -2.29 3.60 -0.49
N LEU A 188 -1.78 2.86 -1.50
CA LEU A 188 -0.81 3.42 -2.47
C LEU A 188 -1.45 4.41 -3.44
N ARG A 189 -2.78 4.39 -3.60
CA ARG A 189 -3.53 5.40 -4.37
C ARG A 189 -3.20 6.84 -3.95
N ALA A 190 -2.75 7.03 -2.70
CA ALA A 190 -2.24 8.28 -2.19
C ALA A 190 -1.05 8.84 -2.97
N ALA A 191 -0.18 7.99 -3.53
CA ALA A 191 0.97 8.41 -4.33
C ALA A 191 0.58 8.91 -5.73
N GLU A 192 -0.40 8.25 -6.36
CA GLU A 192 -0.95 8.67 -7.66
C GLU A 192 -1.78 9.96 -7.52
N THR A 193 -2.70 9.97 -6.55
CA THR A 193 -3.77 10.98 -6.47
C THR A 193 -3.44 12.14 -5.54
N ASN A 194 -2.41 12.03 -4.69
CA ASN A 194 -2.12 12.97 -3.60
C ASN A 194 -3.31 13.14 -2.63
N SER A 195 -4.18 12.11 -2.55
CA SER A 195 -5.42 12.12 -1.77
C SER A 195 -5.53 10.89 -0.87
N TRP A 196 -6.10 11.09 0.32
CA TRP A 196 -6.36 10.06 1.32
C TRP A 196 -7.79 10.23 1.84
N PRO A 197 -8.46 9.20 2.40
CA PRO A 197 -9.81 9.35 2.93
C PRO A 197 -9.92 10.47 3.98
N ARG A 198 -10.59 11.58 3.57
CA ARG A 198 -10.77 12.84 4.32
C ARG A 198 -9.48 13.66 4.54
N ALA A 199 -8.46 13.50 3.70
CA ALA A 199 -7.23 14.30 3.77
C ALA A 199 -6.59 14.51 2.39
N GLU A 200 -6.02 15.70 2.18
CA GLU A 200 -5.16 15.98 1.03
C GLU A 200 -3.68 15.89 1.45
N ILE A 201 -2.83 15.44 0.53
CA ILE A 201 -1.39 15.33 0.71
C ILE A 201 -0.74 16.37 -0.20
N LYS A 202 0.11 17.23 0.35
CA LYS A 202 0.78 18.30 -0.42
C LYS A 202 2.08 17.83 -1.06
N ASP A 203 2.81 16.97 -0.34
CA ASP A 203 4.09 16.43 -0.73
C ASP A 203 3.95 15.35 -1.81
N LYS A 204 4.82 15.41 -2.84
CA LYS A 204 4.83 14.40 -3.91
C LYS A 204 5.35 13.06 -3.39
N ILE A 205 4.65 11.99 -3.72
CA ILE A 205 5.01 10.61 -3.35
C ILE A 205 5.12 9.77 -4.62
N LYS A 206 6.04 8.80 -4.61
CA LYS A 206 6.12 7.73 -5.60
C LYS A 206 6.27 6.39 -4.88
N HIS A 207 5.93 5.29 -5.54
CA HIS A 207 6.24 3.94 -5.07
C HIS A 207 6.90 3.12 -6.18
N ILE A 208 7.67 2.10 -5.79
CA ILE A 208 8.15 1.05 -6.68
C ILE A 208 7.89 -0.33 -6.07
N PHE A 209 7.38 -1.26 -6.87
CA PHE A 209 7.47 -2.69 -6.61
C PHE A 209 8.80 -3.19 -7.14
N LEU A 210 9.61 -3.76 -6.25
CA LEU A 210 11.01 -4.06 -6.50
C LEU A 210 11.26 -5.58 -6.53
N PHE A 211 11.81 -6.05 -7.65
CA PHE A 211 12.02 -7.47 -7.94
C PHE A 211 13.50 -7.78 -8.23
N GLY A 212 13.91 -9.00 -7.93
CA GLY A 212 15.03 -9.63 -8.60
C GLY A 212 14.54 -10.48 -9.78
N SER A 213 15.44 -10.80 -10.70
CA SER A 213 15.27 -11.95 -11.57
C SER A 213 15.36 -13.26 -10.75
N HIS A 214 14.96 -14.41 -11.29
CA HIS A 214 15.38 -15.69 -10.72
C HIS A 214 15.46 -16.72 -11.84
N SER A 215 16.45 -17.61 -11.76
CA SER A 215 16.83 -18.54 -12.84
C SER A 215 15.73 -19.52 -13.26
N LYS A 216 14.66 -19.64 -12.46
CA LYS A 216 13.51 -20.53 -12.69
C LYS A 216 12.19 -19.78 -12.89
N VAL A 217 12.20 -18.45 -13.03
CA VAL A 217 11.00 -17.68 -13.40
C VAL A 217 10.55 -18.12 -14.79
N ALA A 218 9.29 -18.50 -14.94
CA ALA A 218 8.76 -18.90 -16.23
C ALA A 218 8.72 -17.70 -17.19
N ARG A 219 8.98 -17.95 -18.48
CA ARG A 219 8.94 -16.90 -19.51
C ARG A 219 7.61 -16.14 -19.52
N GLU A 220 6.51 -16.83 -19.21
CA GLU A 220 5.17 -16.26 -19.08
C GLU A 220 5.03 -15.33 -17.87
N GLU A 221 5.57 -15.69 -16.70
CA GLU A 221 5.58 -14.83 -15.51
C GLU A 221 6.33 -13.52 -15.78
N LEU A 222 7.51 -13.61 -16.41
CA LEU A 222 8.29 -12.43 -16.79
C LEU A 222 7.57 -11.58 -17.85
N GLN A 223 6.91 -12.20 -18.84
CA GLN A 223 6.09 -11.47 -19.81
C GLN A 223 4.88 -10.78 -19.15
N ASN A 224 4.25 -11.40 -18.17
CA ASN A 224 3.12 -10.83 -17.44
C ASN A 224 3.57 -9.67 -16.53
N LEU A 225 4.72 -9.80 -15.86
CA LEU A 225 5.33 -8.69 -15.11
C LEU A 225 5.72 -7.52 -16.02
N THR A 226 6.26 -7.78 -17.22
CA THR A 226 6.56 -6.72 -18.20
C THR A 226 5.29 -5.99 -18.66
N LYS A 227 4.18 -6.71 -18.87
CA LYS A 227 2.86 -6.08 -19.15
C LYS A 227 2.41 -5.21 -17.96
N GLU A 228 2.52 -5.74 -16.74
CA GLU A 228 2.15 -5.01 -15.51
C GLU A 228 2.98 -3.72 -15.35
N ALA A 229 4.28 -3.79 -15.65
CA ALA A 229 5.20 -2.64 -15.61
C ALA A 229 4.81 -1.56 -16.62
N ILE A 230 4.48 -1.94 -17.86
CA ILE A 230 4.01 -1.03 -18.90
C ILE A 230 2.67 -0.38 -18.54
N LEU A 231 1.77 -1.12 -17.88
CA LEU A 231 0.44 -0.63 -17.51
C LEU A 231 0.43 0.32 -16.32
N ASN A 232 1.27 0.08 -15.30
CA ASN A 232 1.25 0.83 -14.04
C ASN A 232 2.41 1.83 -13.89
N ASN A 233 3.51 1.64 -14.62
CA ASN A 233 4.76 2.41 -14.48
C ASN A 233 5.23 2.54 -13.01
N ASP A 234 5.25 1.42 -12.29
CA ASP A 234 5.64 1.36 -10.87
C ASP A 234 6.51 0.14 -10.53
N ILE A 235 7.18 -0.46 -11.52
CA ILE A 235 7.95 -1.70 -11.39
C ILE A 235 9.43 -1.48 -11.73
N VAL A 236 10.30 -1.98 -10.84
CA VAL A 236 11.76 -2.04 -11.04
C VAL A 236 12.23 -3.48 -10.84
N MET A 237 12.98 -4.03 -11.80
CA MET A 237 13.58 -5.37 -11.70
C MET A 237 15.08 -5.32 -11.96
N ALA A 238 15.88 -5.95 -11.11
CA ALA A 238 17.33 -6.07 -11.26
C ALA A 238 17.81 -7.52 -11.43
N ASN A 239 18.92 -7.74 -12.13
CA ASN A 239 19.42 -9.06 -12.56
C ASN A 239 20.13 -9.91 -11.47
N PHE A 240 19.78 -9.76 -10.19
CA PHE A 240 20.21 -10.67 -9.12
C PHE A 240 19.23 -11.84 -8.95
N GLU A 241 19.60 -12.88 -8.19
CA GLU A 241 18.72 -14.03 -7.88
C GLU A 241 17.77 -13.72 -6.71
N ASP A 242 16.47 -13.66 -6.97
CA ASP A 242 15.43 -13.32 -5.99
C ASP A 242 15.10 -14.50 -5.06
N THR A 243 15.66 -14.44 -3.85
CA THR A 243 15.38 -15.39 -2.77
C THR A 243 15.27 -14.64 -1.44
N TYR A 244 14.66 -15.26 -0.41
CA TYR A 244 14.62 -14.67 0.93
C TYR A 244 16.02 -14.40 1.49
N ARG A 245 17.03 -15.23 1.16
CA ARG A 245 18.42 -15.00 1.57
C ARG A 245 19.01 -13.74 0.92
N ASN A 246 18.55 -13.42 -0.28
CA ASN A 246 18.99 -12.27 -1.08
C ASN A 246 18.09 -11.03 -0.91
N LEU A 247 17.21 -10.99 0.10
CA LEU A 247 16.40 -9.79 0.40
C LEU A 247 17.28 -8.55 0.65
N THR A 248 18.44 -8.75 1.29
CA THR A 248 19.47 -7.71 1.45
C THR A 248 19.96 -7.18 0.11
N VAL A 249 20.22 -8.06 -0.86
CA VAL A 249 20.58 -7.67 -2.24
C VAL A 249 19.45 -6.90 -2.91
N LYS A 250 18.21 -7.37 -2.77
CA LYS A 250 17.01 -6.69 -3.30
C LYS A 250 16.94 -5.25 -2.83
N ILE A 251 16.99 -5.00 -1.52
CA ILE A 251 16.88 -3.62 -1.01
C ILE A 251 18.09 -2.77 -1.42
N LEU A 252 19.32 -3.31 -1.38
CA LEU A 252 20.50 -2.60 -1.89
C LEU A 252 20.39 -2.22 -3.37
N ALA A 253 19.80 -3.08 -4.22
CA ALA A 253 19.50 -2.75 -5.62
C ALA A 253 18.47 -1.61 -5.73
N GLY A 254 17.46 -1.56 -4.84
CA GLY A 254 16.50 -0.45 -4.74
C GLY A 254 17.12 0.88 -4.29
N LEU A 255 18.05 0.85 -3.34
CA LEU A 255 18.79 2.05 -2.93
C LEU A 255 19.74 2.53 -4.04
N LYS A 256 20.41 1.61 -4.76
CA LYS A 256 21.20 1.94 -5.97
C LYS A 256 20.33 2.51 -7.09
N TRP A 257 19.14 1.95 -7.32
CA TRP A 257 18.16 2.49 -8.27
C TRP A 257 17.79 3.93 -7.91
N THR A 258 17.49 4.17 -6.63
CA THR A 258 17.15 5.49 -6.11
C THR A 258 18.27 6.50 -6.34
N LEU A 259 19.52 6.15 -6.04
CA LEU A 259 20.69 6.99 -6.30
C LEU A 259 20.92 7.28 -7.79
N LYS A 260 20.51 6.39 -8.70
CA LYS A 260 20.67 6.57 -10.16
C LYS A 260 19.55 7.37 -10.80
N TYR A 261 18.29 7.08 -10.44
CA TYR A 261 17.11 7.56 -11.15
C TYR A 261 16.24 8.54 -10.35
N CYS A 262 16.34 8.56 -9.02
CA CYS A 262 15.50 9.37 -8.13
C CYS A 262 16.34 10.16 -7.11
N ALA A 263 17.59 10.53 -7.47
CA ALA A 263 18.65 10.96 -6.55
C ALA A 263 18.32 12.15 -5.64
N LYS A 264 17.32 12.96 -5.99
CA LYS A 264 16.90 14.16 -5.24
C LYS A 264 15.74 13.92 -4.25
N VAL A 265 15.26 12.68 -4.11
CA VAL A 265 14.17 12.34 -3.17
C VAL A 265 14.53 12.71 -1.73
N THR A 266 13.63 13.29 -0.93
CA THR A 266 13.94 13.64 0.47
C THR A 266 14.09 12.39 1.35
N PHE A 267 13.15 11.45 1.24
CA PHE A 267 13.08 10.24 2.07
C PHE A 267 12.75 8.99 1.25
N VAL A 268 13.39 7.88 1.61
CA VAL A 268 13.06 6.54 1.10
C VAL A 268 12.43 5.72 2.22
N LEU A 269 11.20 5.25 2.04
CA LEU A 269 10.52 4.35 2.95
C LEU A 269 10.61 2.92 2.39
N LYS A 270 11.14 1.98 3.16
CA LYS A 270 10.97 0.55 2.88
C LYS A 270 9.72 0.05 3.60
N CYS A 271 8.88 -0.73 2.94
CA CYS A 271 7.79 -1.45 3.59
C CYS A 271 7.43 -2.76 2.85
N ASP A 272 7.19 -3.82 3.60
CA ASP A 272 6.85 -5.14 3.04
C ASP A 272 5.39 -5.21 2.54
N MET A 273 5.06 -6.15 1.65
CA MET A 273 3.72 -6.27 1.04
C MET A 273 2.60 -6.61 2.04
N ASP A 274 2.95 -7.06 3.24
CA ASP A 274 2.04 -7.32 4.37
C ASP A 274 1.70 -6.06 5.18
N THR A 275 2.25 -4.90 4.83
CA THR A 275 2.21 -3.66 5.62
C THR A 275 1.38 -2.57 4.95
N LEU A 276 0.63 -1.80 5.76
CA LEU A 276 -0.11 -0.61 5.34
C LEU A 276 0.47 0.62 6.03
N ILE A 277 0.71 1.68 5.26
CA ILE A 277 1.19 2.98 5.74
C ILE A 277 0.01 3.96 5.81
N ASN A 278 -0.15 4.66 6.92
CA ASN A 278 -0.99 5.85 7.02
C ASN A 278 -0.24 7.02 6.41
N VAL A 279 -0.39 7.19 5.09
CA VAL A 279 0.48 8.06 4.28
C VAL A 279 0.50 9.51 4.77
N PRO A 280 -0.63 10.18 5.09
CA PRO A 280 -0.58 11.53 5.65
C PRO A 280 0.14 11.61 6.99
N LEU A 281 0.01 10.60 7.87
CA LEU A 281 0.69 10.61 9.16
C LEU A 281 2.20 10.35 9.00
N MET A 282 2.60 9.49 8.06
CA MET A 282 4.01 9.27 7.69
C MET A 282 4.66 10.55 7.16
N ILE A 283 4.00 11.27 6.24
CA ILE A 283 4.51 12.55 5.69
C ILE A 283 4.69 13.59 6.80
N ASN A 284 3.67 13.78 7.65
CA ASN A 284 3.74 14.72 8.78
C ASN A 284 4.82 14.32 9.80
N PHE A 285 5.00 13.02 10.07
CA PHE A 285 6.06 12.50 10.91
C PHE A 285 7.45 12.78 10.33
N LEU A 286 7.66 12.55 9.03
CA LEU A 286 8.92 12.84 8.37
C LEU A 286 9.23 14.35 8.36
N HIS A 287 8.23 15.22 8.20
CA HIS A 287 8.40 16.68 8.37
C HIS A 287 8.85 17.03 9.80
N TYR A 288 8.28 16.41 10.83
CA TYR A 288 8.73 16.61 12.21
C TYR A 288 10.19 16.16 12.39
N VAL A 289 10.58 15.00 11.84
CA VAL A 289 11.96 14.50 11.93
C VAL A 289 12.93 15.43 11.19
N GLN A 290 12.57 15.88 9.98
CA GLN A 290 13.38 16.80 9.18
C GLN A 290 13.61 18.13 9.90
N ASN A 291 12.56 18.72 10.49
CA ASN A 291 12.68 19.98 11.23
C ASN A 291 13.55 19.86 12.50
N ASN A 292 13.62 18.67 13.13
CA ASN A 292 14.43 18.44 14.33
C ASN A 292 15.86 17.94 14.02
N ARG A 293 16.11 17.38 12.82
CA ARG A 293 17.42 16.84 12.39
C ARG A 293 17.69 17.13 10.90
N PRO A 294 17.76 18.40 10.47
CA PRO A 294 17.71 18.79 9.05
C PRO A 294 18.96 18.45 8.22
N SER A 295 20.10 18.14 8.86
CA SER A 295 21.37 17.84 8.20
C SER A 295 21.88 16.42 8.46
N ASP A 296 21.09 15.59 9.16
CA ASP A 296 21.52 14.29 9.63
C ASP A 296 21.38 13.21 8.57
N LYS A 297 22.45 12.40 8.42
CA LYS A 297 22.36 11.10 7.77
C LYS A 297 21.71 10.12 8.76
N PHE A 298 20.45 9.75 8.55
CA PHE A 298 19.71 8.88 9.46
C PHE A 298 18.91 7.75 8.79
N VAL A 299 18.60 6.75 9.61
CA VAL A 299 17.59 5.71 9.42
C VAL A 299 16.63 5.74 10.61
N ILE A 300 15.32 5.54 10.40
CA ILE A 300 14.29 5.67 11.44
C ILE A 300 13.28 4.52 11.39
N GLY A 301 12.90 3.98 12.54
CA GLY A 301 11.99 2.83 12.62
C GLY A 301 11.62 2.37 14.04
N LEU A 302 10.89 1.26 14.13
CA LEU A 302 10.58 0.59 15.41
C LEU A 302 11.74 -0.34 15.81
N LYS A 303 12.37 -0.10 16.97
CA LYS A 303 13.50 -0.90 17.48
C LYS A 303 13.09 -2.36 17.61
N HIS A 304 13.96 -3.27 17.19
CA HIS A 304 13.85 -4.69 17.52
C HIS A 304 13.73 -4.88 19.05
N ASN A 305 12.78 -5.71 19.51
CA ASN A 305 12.41 -5.80 20.94
C ASN A 305 13.58 -6.18 21.88
N SER A 306 14.53 -7.01 21.42
CA SER A 306 15.73 -7.32 22.22
C SER A 306 16.72 -6.16 22.19
N ASP A 307 17.09 -5.65 23.35
CA ASP A 307 18.20 -4.70 23.55
C ASP A 307 19.59 -5.31 23.30
N LYS A 308 19.67 -6.62 23.06
CA LYS A 308 20.88 -7.35 22.68
C LYS A 308 20.53 -8.41 21.62
N PRO A 309 20.35 -8.03 20.34
CA PRO A 309 19.85 -8.96 19.32
C PRO A 309 20.87 -10.05 18.97
N SER A 310 20.56 -11.31 19.32
CA SER A 310 21.40 -12.47 19.04
C SER A 310 21.42 -12.83 17.56
N VAL A 311 22.59 -13.21 17.06
CA VAL A 311 22.76 -13.67 15.66
C VAL A 311 22.27 -15.11 15.54
N VAL A 312 21.32 -15.36 14.64
CA VAL A 312 20.74 -16.70 14.43
C VAL A 312 21.74 -17.59 13.70
N ARG A 313 22.25 -18.61 14.41
CA ARG A 313 23.23 -19.59 13.86
C ARG A 313 22.60 -20.90 13.38
N SER A 314 21.38 -21.21 13.81
CA SER A 314 20.62 -22.41 13.42
C SER A 314 20.08 -22.34 11.99
N GLU A 315 19.85 -23.51 11.37
CA GLU A 315 19.31 -23.64 10.00
C GLU A 315 17.89 -23.08 9.89
N THR A 316 17.78 -21.78 9.62
CA THR A 316 16.54 -21.04 9.41
C THR A 316 16.73 -20.04 8.28
N ARG A 317 15.63 -19.44 7.80
CA ARG A 317 15.70 -18.36 6.79
C ARG A 317 16.51 -17.12 7.22
N TRP A 318 16.79 -16.99 8.52
CA TRP A 318 17.59 -15.92 9.12
C TRP A 318 19.04 -16.33 9.46
N LYS A 319 19.48 -17.53 9.06
CA LYS A 319 20.82 -18.04 9.39
C LYS A 319 21.94 -17.17 8.84
N VAL A 320 22.85 -16.78 9.73
CA VAL A 320 24.10 -16.07 9.42
C VAL A 320 25.28 -16.84 10.01
N THR A 321 26.27 -17.13 9.19
CA THR A 321 27.50 -17.84 9.58
C THR A 321 28.51 -16.91 10.25
N THR A 322 29.49 -17.47 10.96
CA THR A 322 30.59 -16.69 11.58
C THR A 322 31.48 -16.01 10.54
N THR A 323 31.56 -16.54 9.32
CA THR A 323 32.26 -15.92 8.19
C THR A 323 31.55 -14.67 7.67
N GLU A 324 30.21 -14.68 7.61
CA GLU A 324 29.40 -13.53 7.17
C GLU A 324 29.32 -12.45 8.26
N TYR A 325 29.18 -12.86 9.53
CA TYR A 325 29.23 -11.95 10.67
C TYR A 325 29.78 -12.69 11.91
N PRO A 326 30.98 -12.33 12.41
CA PRO A 326 31.67 -13.10 13.45
C PRO A 326 31.12 -12.85 14.85
N LEU A 327 30.60 -11.65 15.14
CA LEU A 327 30.15 -11.29 16.49
C LEU A 327 28.87 -12.06 16.88
N PRO A 328 28.65 -12.36 18.17
CA PRO A 328 27.46 -13.09 18.61
C PRO A 328 26.16 -12.27 18.64
N PHE A 329 26.25 -10.93 18.56
CA PHE A 329 25.11 -10.01 18.61
C PHE A 329 25.24 -8.93 17.52
N TYR A 330 24.12 -8.52 16.93
CA TYR A 330 24.05 -7.37 16.02
C TYR A 330 24.08 -6.04 16.80
N PRO A 331 24.38 -4.90 16.14
CA PRO A 331 23.94 -3.59 16.60
C PRO A 331 22.42 -3.53 16.79
N ARG A 332 21.91 -2.58 17.56
CA ARG A 332 20.46 -2.35 17.63
C ARG A 332 19.96 -1.85 16.27
N TYR A 333 18.85 -2.44 15.82
CA TYR A 333 18.31 -2.29 14.47
C TYR A 333 16.77 -2.22 14.51
N PHE A 334 16.13 -1.93 13.38
CA PHE A 334 14.67 -1.80 13.26
C PHE A 334 13.99 -3.02 12.64
N TYR A 335 12.73 -3.26 12.97
CA TYR A 335 11.95 -4.33 12.33
C TYR A 335 11.78 -4.10 10.83
N GLY A 336 12.17 -5.09 10.01
CA GLY A 336 12.17 -5.00 8.56
C GLY A 336 10.83 -4.67 7.89
N HIS A 337 9.69 -4.93 8.55
CA HIS A 337 8.35 -4.63 8.05
C HIS A 337 8.22 -3.19 7.51
N THR A 338 8.81 -2.21 8.21
CA THR A 338 9.03 -0.87 7.64
C THR A 338 10.04 -0.03 8.43
N TYR A 339 10.85 0.74 7.68
CA TYR A 339 11.74 1.80 8.18
C TYR A 339 11.92 2.87 7.08
N ALA A 340 12.33 4.08 7.45
CA ALA A 340 12.66 5.14 6.50
C ALA A 340 14.14 5.57 6.57
N LEU A 341 14.66 6.06 5.45
CA LEU A 341 16.02 6.52 5.22
C LEU A 341 16.00 7.98 4.74
N SER A 342 16.83 8.82 5.33
CA SER A 342 17.16 10.15 4.79
C SER A 342 17.91 10.03 3.45
N ASN A 343 17.72 10.95 2.50
CA ASN A 343 18.52 10.99 1.26
C ASN A 343 20.04 10.84 1.52
N GLY A 344 20.55 11.62 2.48
CA GLY A 344 21.95 11.66 2.82
C GLY A 344 22.52 10.37 3.43
N SER A 345 21.72 9.35 3.76
CA SER A 345 22.25 8.04 4.20
C SER A 345 22.48 7.07 3.03
N LEU A 346 21.87 7.29 1.87
CA LEU A 346 21.86 6.36 0.75
C LEU A 346 23.28 6.12 0.17
N ASP A 347 24.05 7.19 -0.03
CA ASP A 347 25.41 7.16 -0.57
C ASP A 347 26.37 6.34 0.29
N VAL A 348 26.38 6.60 1.61
CA VAL A 348 27.29 5.96 2.57
C VAL A 348 26.88 4.51 2.87
N LEU A 349 25.58 4.20 2.92
CA LEU A 349 25.11 2.82 3.06
C LEU A 349 25.50 1.97 1.84
N ILE A 350 25.39 2.52 0.61
CA ILE A 350 25.87 1.84 -0.60
C ILE A 350 27.40 1.75 -0.65
N ALA A 351 28.14 2.77 -0.21
CA ALA A 351 29.59 2.72 -0.17
C ALA A 351 30.12 1.62 0.78
N MET A 352 29.49 1.46 1.96
CA MET A 352 29.88 0.43 2.94
C MET A 352 29.38 -0.97 2.58
N SER A 353 28.23 -1.11 1.91
CA SER A 353 27.71 -2.41 1.49
C SER A 353 28.57 -3.11 0.43
N ASN A 354 29.35 -2.40 -0.37
CA ASN A 354 30.35 -3.01 -1.27
C ASN A 354 31.51 -3.69 -0.50
N ARG A 355 31.77 -3.31 0.77
CA ARG A 355 32.93 -3.73 1.59
C ARG A 355 32.60 -4.61 2.79
N THR A 356 31.33 -4.70 3.17
CA THR A 356 30.84 -5.44 4.35
C THR A 356 30.21 -6.75 3.90
N PRO A 357 30.55 -7.94 4.46
CA PRO A 357 29.98 -9.21 3.99
C PRO A 357 28.45 -9.20 4.16
N LEU A 358 27.71 -9.61 3.13
CA LEU A 358 26.24 -9.64 3.19
C LEU A 358 25.74 -10.68 4.20
N ILE A 359 24.62 -10.36 4.85
CA ILE A 359 23.86 -11.30 5.68
C ILE A 359 22.41 -11.40 5.17
N ALA A 360 21.71 -12.50 5.50
CA ALA A 360 20.32 -12.71 5.09
C ALA A 360 19.29 -11.78 5.77
N PRO A 361 19.42 -11.42 7.06
CA PRO A 361 18.54 -10.44 7.71
C PRO A 361 18.85 -9.01 7.22
N GLU A 362 18.15 -8.61 6.16
CA GLU A 362 18.22 -7.29 5.51
C GLU A 362 18.12 -6.13 6.50
N ASP A 363 17.19 -6.23 7.44
CA ASP A 363 16.88 -5.19 8.42
C ASP A 363 18.00 -5.00 9.45
N ALA A 364 18.58 -6.09 9.97
CA ALA A 364 19.78 -6.07 10.79
C ALA A 364 21.03 -5.60 10.01
N PHE A 365 21.10 -5.89 8.71
CA PHE A 365 22.21 -5.44 7.87
C PHE A 365 22.16 -3.93 7.62
N ILE A 366 21.08 -3.43 7.03
CA ILE A 366 20.97 -2.04 6.59
C ILE A 366 20.79 -1.11 7.80
N THR A 367 19.80 -1.39 8.65
CA THR A 367 19.45 -0.51 9.77
C THR A 367 20.29 -0.72 11.03
N GLY A 368 21.03 -1.84 11.11
CA GLY A 368 21.97 -2.14 12.19
C GLY A 368 23.43 -1.97 11.77
N ILE A 369 23.97 -2.97 11.07
CA ILE A 369 25.40 -3.10 10.74
C ILE A 369 25.90 -1.93 9.89
N LEU A 370 25.37 -1.76 8.67
CA LEU A 370 25.81 -0.72 7.75
C LEU A 370 25.61 0.67 8.35
N SER A 371 24.48 0.90 9.01
CA SER A 371 24.21 2.20 9.65
C SER A 371 25.24 2.51 10.76
N LYS A 372 25.69 1.52 11.54
CA LYS A 372 26.75 1.71 12.53
C LYS A 372 28.12 2.01 11.88
N ILE A 373 28.55 1.24 10.87
CA ILE A 373 29.83 1.48 10.17
C ILE A 373 29.83 2.83 9.44
N ALA A 374 28.71 3.20 8.83
CA ALA A 374 28.58 4.40 8.00
C ALA A 374 28.37 5.69 8.80
N GLY A 375 28.32 5.63 10.14
CA GLY A 375 28.03 6.80 10.99
C GLY A 375 26.60 7.34 10.83
N VAL A 376 25.65 6.52 10.36
CA VAL A 376 24.25 6.90 10.14
C VAL A 376 23.48 6.79 11.46
N PHE A 377 22.85 7.88 11.88
CA PHE A 377 22.04 7.90 13.10
C PHE A 377 20.86 6.93 12.98
N ARG A 378 20.70 6.07 13.99
CA ARG A 378 19.55 5.16 14.10
C ARG A 378 18.55 5.77 15.06
N LEU A 379 17.42 6.23 14.55
CA LEU A 379 16.36 6.88 15.31
C LEU A 379 15.23 5.88 15.61
N HIS A 380 15.07 5.48 16.87
CA HIS A 380 13.92 4.67 17.27
C HIS A 380 12.70 5.55 17.51
N ALA A 381 11.63 5.32 16.74
CA ALA A 381 10.32 5.92 16.96
C ALA A 381 9.29 4.84 17.37
N PRO A 382 8.71 4.90 18.59
CA PRO A 382 7.71 3.92 19.05
C PRO A 382 6.43 3.86 18.21
N CYS A 383 6.06 4.97 17.57
CA CYS A 383 4.87 5.07 16.72
C CYS A 383 5.10 4.63 15.26
N PHE A 384 6.30 4.14 14.91
CA PHE A 384 6.66 3.88 13.51
C PHE A 384 5.90 2.70 12.89
N THR A 385 5.66 1.64 13.68
CA THR A 385 4.78 0.52 13.33
C THR A 385 4.42 -0.22 14.61
N VAL A 386 3.66 -1.32 14.49
CA VAL A 386 3.43 -2.25 15.59
C VAL A 386 3.97 -3.62 15.21
N CYS A 387 4.75 -4.24 16.10
CA CYS A 387 5.09 -5.66 16.04
C CYS A 387 4.77 -6.34 17.38
N CYS A 388 4.70 -7.67 17.35
CA CYS A 388 5.19 -8.49 18.47
C CYS A 388 4.35 -8.38 19.76
N ARG A 389 3.10 -7.89 19.65
CA ARG A 389 2.05 -7.83 20.67
C ARG A 389 0.70 -8.02 19.99
N LYS A 390 -0.40 -8.08 20.76
CA LYS A 390 -1.74 -7.88 20.15
C LYS A 390 -1.80 -6.50 19.51
N ILE A 391 -2.14 -6.49 18.22
CA ILE A 391 -2.29 -5.29 17.39
C ILE A 391 -3.78 -5.12 17.08
N PHE A 392 -4.24 -3.87 16.98
CA PHE A 392 -5.62 -3.56 16.62
C PHE A 392 -5.64 -2.67 15.37
N ASP A 393 -6.50 -3.01 14.40
CA ASP A 393 -6.77 -2.20 13.20
C ASP A 393 -7.12 -0.74 13.55
N CYS A 394 -7.68 -0.50 14.74
CA CYS A 394 -8.04 0.84 15.19
C CYS A 394 -6.85 1.77 15.41
N GLU A 395 -5.64 1.22 15.59
CA GLU A 395 -4.42 1.99 15.76
C GLU A 395 -3.98 2.71 14.48
N ILE A 396 -4.31 2.18 13.30
CA ILE A 396 -4.06 2.86 12.03
C ILE A 396 -5.25 3.75 11.62
N VAL A 397 -6.49 3.32 11.91
CA VAL A 397 -7.74 4.06 11.61
C VAL A 397 -7.84 5.38 12.39
N TRP A 398 -7.30 5.43 13.61
CA TRP A 398 -7.35 6.63 14.49
C TRP A 398 -6.00 7.36 14.64
N ASN A 399 -5.07 7.12 13.72
CA ASN A 399 -3.77 7.81 13.62
C ASN A 399 -2.86 7.63 14.85
N THR A 400 -2.83 6.44 15.45
CA THR A 400 -1.97 6.13 16.63
C THR A 400 -0.57 5.67 16.24
N ASN A 401 -0.41 5.01 15.09
CA ASN A 401 0.89 4.66 14.50
C ASN A 401 0.91 5.07 13.02
N VAL A 402 2.10 5.26 12.43
CA VAL A 402 2.22 5.58 10.99
C VAL A 402 2.12 4.35 10.08
N ALA A 403 2.26 3.14 10.63
CA ALA A 403 2.13 1.88 9.89
C ALA A 403 1.57 0.74 10.75
N ILE A 404 1.12 -0.33 10.08
CA ILE A 404 0.65 -1.59 10.67
C ILE A 404 0.99 -2.75 9.71
N THR A 405 1.43 -3.90 10.26
CA THR A 405 1.84 -5.08 9.48
C THR A 405 0.90 -6.29 9.73
N GLU A 406 1.36 -7.51 9.41
CA GLU A 406 0.64 -8.78 9.50
C GLU A 406 -0.65 -8.82 8.64
N ILE A 407 -0.76 -7.99 7.59
CA ILE A 407 -1.96 -7.92 6.73
C ILE A 407 -1.90 -9.01 5.65
N ASN A 408 -1.68 -10.25 6.08
CA ASN A 408 -1.31 -11.41 5.25
C ASN A 408 -2.42 -11.93 4.32
N ASN A 409 -3.60 -11.28 4.30
CA ASN A 409 -4.72 -11.58 3.41
C ASN A 409 -5.29 -10.28 2.84
N ASN A 410 -5.69 -10.32 1.57
CA ASN A 410 -6.39 -9.26 0.86
C ASN A 410 -7.74 -8.90 1.52
N ASP A 411 -8.53 -9.87 2.00
CA ASP A 411 -9.80 -9.57 2.68
C ASP A 411 -9.60 -8.67 3.92
N ARG A 412 -8.47 -8.83 4.62
CA ARG A 412 -8.14 -7.97 5.78
C ARG A 412 -7.76 -6.57 5.31
N LEU A 413 -6.97 -6.45 4.25
CA LEU A 413 -6.60 -5.15 3.67
C LEU A 413 -7.84 -4.38 3.17
N GLU A 414 -8.80 -5.05 2.52
CA GLU A 414 -10.07 -4.44 2.10
C GLU A 414 -10.92 -3.98 3.30
N ARG A 415 -11.11 -4.84 4.31
CA ARG A 415 -11.84 -4.46 5.54
C ARG A 415 -11.17 -3.28 6.26
N LEU A 416 -9.85 -3.29 6.35
CA LEU A 416 -9.07 -2.23 6.99
C LEU A 416 -9.16 -0.92 6.20
N TRP A 417 -9.07 -0.97 4.88
CA TRP A 417 -9.26 0.21 4.02
C TRP A 417 -10.68 0.77 4.13
N SER A 418 -11.70 -0.09 4.12
CA SER A 418 -13.10 0.30 4.36
C SER A 418 -13.29 0.97 5.72
N ASN A 419 -12.68 0.43 6.78
CA ASN A 419 -12.66 1.03 8.12
C ASN A 419 -11.98 2.42 8.13
N ILE A 420 -10.86 2.60 7.42
CA ILE A 420 -10.19 3.90 7.24
C ILE A 420 -11.10 4.87 6.47
N VAL A 421 -11.76 4.42 5.38
CA VAL A 421 -12.69 5.22 4.55
C VAL A 421 -13.93 5.66 5.34
N MET A 422 -14.49 4.80 6.19
CA MET A 422 -15.66 5.12 7.01
C MET A 422 -15.33 5.79 8.36
N ASN A 423 -14.06 5.85 8.77
CA ASN A 423 -13.61 6.25 10.10
C ASN A 423 -14.25 5.41 11.23
N ARG A 424 -14.34 4.10 11.03
CA ARG A 424 -15.00 3.15 11.96
C ARG A 424 -14.03 2.04 12.33
N CYS A 425 -14.00 1.65 13.60
CA CYS A 425 -13.27 0.48 14.05
C CYS A 425 -13.82 -0.06 15.37
N ASN A 426 -13.73 -1.38 15.59
CA ASN A 426 -14.11 -2.03 16.84
C ASN A 426 -12.88 -2.29 17.72
N LYS A 427 -12.86 -1.68 18.92
CA LYS A 427 -11.76 -1.86 19.90
C LYS A 427 -11.63 -3.27 20.46
N SER A 428 -12.67 -4.10 20.39
CA SER A 428 -12.69 -5.40 21.08
C SER A 428 -12.04 -6.55 20.30
N LYS A 429 -11.64 -6.35 19.03
CA LYS A 429 -11.06 -7.40 18.18
C LYS A 429 -9.61 -7.08 17.77
N PRO A 430 -8.61 -7.90 18.13
CA PRO A 430 -7.27 -7.83 17.56
C PRO A 430 -7.23 -8.39 16.13
N ILE A 431 -6.08 -8.31 15.45
CA ILE A 431 -5.87 -8.89 14.10
C ILE A 431 -6.28 -10.39 14.00
N SER A 432 -6.12 -11.14 15.08
CA SER A 432 -6.16 -12.61 15.10
C SER A 432 -7.54 -13.25 15.30
N GLU A 433 -8.65 -12.54 15.03
CA GLU A 433 -10.04 -12.97 15.32
C GLU A 433 -11.08 -12.63 14.23
#